data_AF-A0A5J4KX55-F1
#
_entry.id   AF-A0A5J4KX55-F1
#
_cell.length_a   1.000
_cell.length_b   1.000
_cell.length_c   1.000
_cell.angle_alpha   90.00
_cell.angle_beta   90.00
_cell.angle_gamma   90.00
#
_symmetry.space_group_name_H-M   'P 1'
#
loop_
_entity.id
_entity.type
_entity.pdbx_description
1 polymer ?
#
loop_
_entity_poly.entity_id
_entity_poly.type
_entity_poly.pdbx_seq_one_letter_code
_entity_poly.pdbx_strand_id
1 'polypeptide(L)' 'MGHYIENTGNTTLRFLEIFKSDHFADVPLNQWMALTPPELVQAHLNLNQTVMNSLQKQKHPIVK' A
#
# COMPACT_ATOMS: atom_id res chain seq x y z
N MET A 1 11.75 -6.43 -0.86
CA MET A 1 11.30 -6.50 0.54
C MET A 1 10.14 -5.56 0.71
N GLY A 2 9.07 -5.97 1.40
CA GLY A 2 7.98 -5.04 1.75
C GLY A 2 8.48 -3.99 2.75
N HIS A 3 8.02 -2.75 2.60
CA HIS A 3 8.42 -1.63 3.45
C HIS A 3 7.34 -0.55 3.44
N TYR A 4 7.41 0.36 4.41
CA TYR A 4 6.65 1.60 4.49
C TYR A 4 7.54 2.68 5.11
N ILE A 5 7.18 3.95 4.91
CA ILE A 5 7.86 5.10 5.50
C ILE A 5 6.82 5.93 6.24
N GLU A 6 7.00 6.07 7.54
CA GLU A 6 6.10 6.79 8.43
C GLU A 6 6.78 8.06 8.94
N ASN A 7 6.09 9.19 8.85
CA ASN A 7 6.53 10.41 9.50
C ASN A 7 6.10 10.40 10.97
N THR A 8 7.04 10.16 11.87
CA THR A 8 6.82 10.15 13.33
C THR A 8 7.06 11.50 14.00
N GLY A 9 7.38 12.54 13.22
CA GLY A 9 7.63 13.90 13.70
C GLY A 9 6.46 14.86 13.48
N ASN A 10 6.62 16.08 13.99
CA ASN A 10 5.60 17.15 13.90
C ASN A 10 5.82 18.09 12.69
N THR A 11 6.76 17.76 11.80
CA THR A 11 7.13 18.58 10.64
C THR A 11 7.08 17.76 9.36
N THR A 12 7.15 18.40 8.19
CA THR A 12 7.11 17.70 6.90
C THR A 12 8.36 16.83 6.70
N LEU A 13 8.16 15.51 6.57
CA LEU A 13 9.20 14.58 6.10
C LEU A 13 9.47 14.78 4.60
N ARG A 14 10.75 14.89 4.23
CA ARG A 14 11.23 14.95 2.84
C ARG A 14 12.40 13.99 2.69
N PHE A 15 12.37 13.12 1.68
CA PHE A 15 13.41 12.14 1.41
C PHE A 15 13.46 11.81 -0.09
N LEU A 16 14.49 11.07 -0.52
CA LEU A 16 14.66 10.62 -1.90
C LEU A 16 14.72 9.09 -1.96
N GLU A 17 13.97 8.50 -2.88
CA GLU A 17 14.10 7.09 -3.26
C GLU A 17 14.97 6.99 -4.51
N ILE A 18 16.05 6.23 -4.45
CA ILE A 18 17.02 6.11 -5.55
C ILE A 18 17.13 4.65 -5.97
N PHE A 19 16.99 4.41 -7.26
CA PHE A 19 17.07 3.08 -7.87
C PHE A 19 18.09 3.12 -9.01
N LYS A 20 18.94 2.11 -9.10
CA LYS A 20 19.84 1.90 -10.25
C LYS A 20 19.07 1.19 -11.37
N SER A 21 18.09 1.90 -11.93
CA SER A 21 17.17 1.43 -12.96
C SER A 21 16.81 2.59 -13.89
N ASP A 22 16.39 2.30 -15.11
CA ASP A 22 15.88 3.28 -16.08
C ASP A 22 14.41 3.69 -15.80
N HIS A 23 13.71 2.94 -14.95
CA HIS A 23 12.35 3.22 -14.54
C HIS A 23 12.12 2.92 -13.06
N PHE A 24 11.13 3.61 -12.51
CA PHE A 24 10.54 3.32 -11.20
C PHE A 24 9.34 2.40 -11.36
N ALA A 25 9.24 1.41 -10.47
CA ALA A 25 8.07 0.54 -10.35
C ALA A 25 7.86 0.14 -8.89
N ASP A 26 6.61 0.03 -8.48
CA ASP A 26 6.21 -0.44 -7.15
C ASP A 26 4.93 -1.27 -7.20
N VAL A 27 4.65 -1.95 -6.10
CA VAL A 27 3.45 -2.77 -5.91
C VAL A 27 2.79 -2.36 -4.59
N PRO A 28 1.79 -1.46 -4.60
CA PRO A 28 1.11 -1.01 -3.39
C PRO A 28 0.24 -2.14 -2.82
N LEU A 29 0.47 -2.50 -1.56
CA LEU A 29 -0.25 -3.61 -0.91
C LEU A 29 -1.78 -3.41 -0.93
N ASN A 30 -2.27 -2.21 -0.65
CA ASN A 30 -3.69 -1.89 -0.67
C ASN A 30 -4.31 -2.15 -2.06
N GLN A 31 -3.67 -1.61 -3.11
CA GLN A 31 -4.11 -1.83 -4.50
C GLN A 31 -4.07 -3.30 -4.88
N TRP A 32 -3.00 -4.01 -4.51
CA TRP A 32 -2.86 -5.43 -4.81
C TRP A 32 -3.99 -6.26 -4.17
N MET A 33 -4.31 -6.00 -2.90
CA MET A 33 -5.45 -6.63 -2.24
C MET A 33 -6.79 -6.24 -2.90
N ALA A 34 -6.98 -4.98 -3.26
CA ALA A 34 -8.21 -4.49 -3.90
C ALA A 34 -8.47 -5.09 -5.31
N LEU A 35 -7.41 -5.54 -5.98
CA LEU A 35 -7.45 -6.18 -7.30
C LEU A 35 -7.49 -7.71 -7.21
N THR A 36 -7.30 -8.27 -6.02
CA THR A 36 -7.39 -9.72 -5.77
C THR A 36 -8.85 -10.08 -5.47
N PRO A 37 -9.36 -11.25 -5.92
CA PRO A 37 -10.70 -11.72 -5.53
C PRO A 37 -10.92 -11.60 -4.01
N PRO A 38 -12.01 -10.94 -3.56
CA PRO A 38 -12.22 -10.65 -2.14
C PRO A 38 -12.20 -11.89 -1.24
N GLU A 39 -12.73 -13.00 -1.74
CA GLU A 39 -12.81 -14.28 -1.01
C GLU A 39 -11.41 -14.83 -0.71
N LEU A 40 -10.45 -14.63 -1.61
CA LEU A 40 -9.06 -15.03 -1.38
C LEU A 40 -8.41 -14.16 -0.31
N VAL A 41 -8.58 -12.83 -0.38
CA VAL A 41 -8.01 -11.93 0.63
C VAL A 41 -8.59 -12.24 2.01
N GLN A 42 -9.90 -12.44 2.10
CA GLN A 42 -10.58 -12.82 3.34
C GLN A 42 -10.09 -14.17 3.88
N ALA A 43 -9.92 -15.18 3.04
CA ALA A 43 -9.43 -16.49 3.46
C ALA A 43 -7.98 -16.46 3.97
N HIS A 44 -7.13 -15.59 3.42
CA HIS A 44 -5.72 -15.48 3.84
C HIS A 44 -5.55 -14.66 5.13
N LEU A 45 -6.34 -13.61 5.32
CA LEU A 45 -6.11 -12.60 6.35
C LEU A 45 -7.21 -12.53 7.42
N ASN A 46 -8.30 -13.29 7.26
CA ASN A 46 -9.47 -13.29 8.16
C ASN A 46 -10.04 -11.88 8.41
N LEU A 47 -10.09 -11.05 7.36
CA LEU A 47 -10.54 -9.65 7.45
C LEU A 47 -12.07 -9.53 7.40
N ASN A 48 -12.60 -8.59 8.18
CA ASN A 48 -14.03 -8.28 8.17
C ASN A 48 -14.43 -7.40 6.97
N GLN A 49 -15.73 -7.26 6.74
CA GLN A 49 -16.26 -6.49 5.61
C GLN A 49 -15.89 -4.99 5.69
N THR A 50 -15.74 -4.44 6.89
CA THR A 50 -15.32 -3.05 7.08
C THR A 50 -13.95 -2.79 6.48
N VAL A 51 -12.98 -3.69 6.72
CA VAL A 51 -11.64 -3.59 6.13
C VAL A 51 -11.68 -3.88 4.62
N MET A 52 -12.43 -4.90 4.20
CA MET A 52 -12.54 -5.22 2.77
C MET A 52 -13.11 -4.06 1.95
N ASN A 53 -14.06 -3.31 2.51
CA ASN A 53 -14.66 -2.14 1.87
C ASN A 53 -13.75 -0.91 1.83
N SER A 54 -12.68 -0.86 2.64
CA SER A 54 -11.72 0.26 2.64
C SER A 54 -10.58 0.09 1.63
N LEU A 55 -10.48 -1.08 0.99
CA LEU A 55 -9.48 -1.35 -0.05
C LEU A 55 -9.72 -0.50 -1.29
N GLN A 56 -8.65 0.03 -1.88
CA GLN A 56 -8.69 0.99 -2.97
C GLN A 56 -7.95 0.44 -4.21
N LYS A 57 -8.66 0.35 -5.34
CA LYS A 57 -8.06 -0.09 -6.62
C LYS A 57 -7.12 0.94 -7.24
N GLN A 58 -7.28 2.22 -6.87
CA GLN A 58 -6.36 3.27 -7.28
C GLN A 58 -5.19 3.35 -6.31
N LYS A 59 -3.99 3.57 -6.84
CA LYS A 59 -2.78 3.69 -6.04
C LYS A 59 -2.73 5.06 -5.35
N HIS A 60 -2.54 5.04 -4.04
CA HIS A 60 -2.25 6.22 -3.22
C HIS A 60 -0.89 6.02 -2.54
N PRO A 61 0.20 6.59 -3.08
CA PRO A 61 1.55 6.38 -2.55
C PRO A 61 1.76 6.99 -1.15
N ILE A 62 1.00 8.04 -0.83
CA ILE A 62 1.02 8.73 0.46
C ILE A 62 -0.40 8.72 1.01
N VAL A 63 -0.59 8.19 2.22
CA VAL A 63 -1.87 8.08 2.92
C VAL A 63 -1.86 8.93 4.19
N LYS A 64 -3.06 9.28 4.72
CA LYS A 64 -3.24 10.08 5.94
C LYS A 64 -3.95 9.27 7.01
#